data_AF-A0A831NUN7-F1
#
_entry.id   AF-A0A831NUN7-F1
#
_cell.length_a   1.000
_cell.length_b   1.000
_cell.length_c   1.000
_cell.angle_alpha   90.00
_cell.angle_beta   90.00
_cell.angle_gamma   90.00
#
_symmetry.space_group_name_H-M   'P 1'
#
loop_
_entity.id
_entity.type
_entity.pdbx_description
1 polymer ?
#
loop_
_entity_poly.entity_id
_entity_poly.type
_entity_poly.pdbx_seq_one_letter_code
_entity_poly.pdbx_strand_id
1 'polypeptide(L)'
;MTFEEVKTALRQMNVHPWQIFTMEDIKNDKVFGKLFDEQNVLSEKYKDLETKYKSLESENTEAVKNLNKTKAKDMLDGALKEGFTDKQKTFILKRFRPEDFDEINTQSINKYIENTKKEYAETAKLFGITDDADNPDKDKQKDKINQDKTPEEEALELMGVKE
;
A
#
# COMPACT_ATOMS: atom_id res chain seq x y z
N MET A 1 -8.53 -35.03 28.53
CA MET A 1 -8.49 -35.66 29.86
C MET A 1 -8.53 -34.56 30.91
N THR A 2 -9.55 -34.56 31.76
CA THR A 2 -9.70 -33.56 32.83
C THR A 2 -9.01 -34.01 34.12
N PHE A 3 -8.65 -33.07 35.00
CA PHE A 3 -7.99 -33.38 36.27
C PHE A 3 -8.83 -34.33 37.15
N GLU A 4 -10.15 -34.21 37.10
CA GLU A 4 -11.05 -35.08 37.86
C GLU A 4 -11.08 -36.52 37.32
N GLU A 5 -10.90 -36.74 36.01
CA GLU A 5 -10.77 -38.08 35.43
C GLU A 5 -9.49 -38.79 35.90
N VAL A 6 -8.35 -38.08 35.91
CA VAL A 6 -7.06 -38.61 36.38
C VAL A 6 -7.11 -38.94 37.88
N LYS A 7 -7.67 -38.04 38.68
CA LYS A 7 -7.84 -38.22 40.12
C LYS A 7 -8.77 -39.40 40.46
N THR A 8 -9.78 -39.64 39.64
CA THR A 8 -10.71 -40.75 39.80
C THR A 8 -10.04 -42.07 39.44
N ALA A 9 -9.27 -42.11 38.35
CA ALA A 9 -8.46 -43.27 37.96
C ALA A 9 -7.43 -43.65 39.04
N LEU A 10 -6.71 -42.66 39.60
CA LEU A 10 -5.78 -42.86 40.73
C LEU A 10 -6.46 -43.48 41.95
N ARG A 11 -7.67 -43.03 42.29
CA ARG A 11 -8.46 -43.58 43.41
C ARG A 11 -8.97 -44.99 43.14
N GLN A 12 -9.34 -45.29 41.90
CA GLN A 12 -9.79 -46.62 41.49
C GLN A 12 -8.65 -47.64 41.47
N MET A 13 -7.43 -47.21 41.12
CA MET A 13 -6.25 -48.08 41.16
C MET A 13 -5.73 -48.30 42.58
N ASN A 14 -5.78 -47.29 43.45
CA ASN A 14 -5.40 -47.41 44.87
C ASN A 14 -6.52 -48.06 45.72
N VAL A 15 -6.77 -49.36 45.51
CA VAL A 15 -7.80 -50.13 46.25
C VAL A 15 -7.37 -50.44 47.69
N HIS A 16 -6.07 -50.57 47.93
CA HIS A 16 -5.51 -50.89 49.25
C HIS A 16 -4.63 -49.76 49.81
N PRO A 17 -4.62 -49.53 51.13
CA PRO A 17 -3.92 -48.39 51.76
C PRO A 17 -2.41 -48.33 51.52
N TRP A 18 -1.79 -49.45 51.13
CA TRP A 18 -0.35 -49.56 50.86
C TRP A 18 0.00 -49.40 49.38
N GLN A 19 -0.98 -49.35 48.48
CA GLN A 19 -0.75 -49.06 47.06
C GLN A 19 -0.82 -47.55 46.86
N ILE A 20 0.29 -46.97 46.41
CA ILE A 20 0.38 -45.55 46.05
C ILE A 20 0.82 -45.51 44.59
N PHE A 21 -0.16 -45.57 43.67
CA PHE A 21 0.11 -45.34 42.25
C PHE A 21 0.43 -43.85 42.02
N THR A 22 1.52 -43.61 41.30
CA THR A 22 2.01 -42.29 40.92
C THR A 22 1.56 -41.93 39.50
N MET A 23 1.76 -40.68 39.09
CA MET A 23 1.46 -40.29 37.69
C MET A 23 2.33 -41.01 36.66
N GLU A 24 3.53 -41.46 37.03
CA GLU A 24 4.38 -42.26 36.15
C GLU A 24 3.78 -43.65 35.92
N ASP A 25 3.17 -44.24 36.95
CA ASP A 25 2.49 -45.54 36.82
C ASP A 25 1.27 -45.45 35.89
N ILE A 26 0.54 -44.33 35.90
CA ILE A 26 -0.58 -44.08 34.98
C ILE A 26 -0.10 -43.89 33.54
N LYS A 27 1.04 -43.23 33.34
CA LYS A 27 1.64 -43.11 32.00
C LYS A 27 2.13 -44.46 31.46
N ASN A 28 2.56 -45.36 32.35
CA ASN A 28 3.00 -46.70 31.98
C ASN A 28 1.85 -47.72 31.88
N ASP A 29 0.63 -47.34 32.26
CA ASP A 29 -0.55 -48.19 32.12
C ASP A 29 -0.93 -48.39 30.64
N LYS A 30 -1.35 -49.60 30.27
CA LYS A 30 -1.64 -49.96 28.86
C LYS A 30 -2.83 -49.20 28.26
N VAL A 31 -3.74 -48.70 29.08
CA VAL A 31 -4.95 -47.98 28.66
C VAL A 31 -4.72 -46.49 28.77
N PHE A 32 -4.25 -46.00 29.92
CA PHE A 32 -4.02 -44.56 30.11
C PHE A 32 -2.77 -44.04 29.41
N GLY A 33 -1.70 -44.82 29.31
CA GLY A 33 -0.48 -44.45 28.58
C GLY A 33 -0.76 -44.11 27.11
N LYS A 34 -1.62 -44.90 26.44
CA LYS A 34 -2.05 -44.61 25.06
C LYS A 34 -2.75 -43.27 24.93
N LEU A 35 -3.57 -42.89 25.90
CA LEU A 35 -4.25 -41.60 25.90
C LEU A 35 -3.27 -40.44 26.10
N PHE A 36 -2.20 -40.64 26.88
CA PHE A 36 -1.13 -39.64 27.02
C PHE A 36 -0.32 -39.49 25.73
N ASP A 37 0.01 -40.60 25.07
CA ASP A 37 0.70 -40.59 23.78
C ASP A 37 -0.15 -39.90 22.70
N GLU A 38 -1.44 -40.25 22.61
CA GLU A 38 -2.39 -39.60 21.71
C GLU A 38 -2.53 -38.11 22.01
N GLN A 39 -2.58 -37.72 23.29
CA GLN A 39 -2.65 -36.32 23.69
C GLN A 39 -1.36 -35.55 23.34
N ASN A 40 -0.19 -36.16 23.47
CA ASN A 40 1.08 -35.55 23.06
C ASN A 40 1.14 -35.35 21.55
N VAL A 41 0.81 -36.38 20.76
CA VAL A 41 0.75 -36.30 19.31
C VAL A 41 -0.28 -35.25 18.85
N LEU A 42 -1.43 -35.19 19.52
CA LEU A 42 -2.47 -34.20 19.21
C LEU A 42 -2.02 -32.78 19.57
N SER A 43 -1.31 -32.60 20.68
CA SER A 43 -0.74 -31.31 21.09
C SER A 43 0.33 -30.82 20.11
N GLU A 44 1.20 -31.71 19.61
CA GLU A 44 2.17 -31.40 18.58
C GLU A 44 1.49 -31.00 17.27
N LYS A 45 0.52 -31.80 16.81
CA LYS A 45 -0.29 -31.47 15.62
C LYS A 45 -1.02 -30.14 15.77
N TYR A 46 -1.54 -29.84 16.94
CA TYR A 46 -2.21 -28.56 17.22
C TYR A 46 -1.24 -27.39 17.10
N LYS A 47 -0.04 -27.48 17.67
CA LYS A 47 1.00 -26.44 17.53
C LYS A 47 1.42 -26.25 16.08
N ASP A 48 1.60 -27.33 15.34
CA ASP A 48 1.92 -27.27 13.90
C ASP A 48 0.79 -26.64 13.09
N LEU A 49 -0.47 -26.91 13.46
CA LEU A 49 -1.63 -26.32 12.78
C LEU A 49 -1.79 -24.84 13.14
N GLU A 50 -1.56 -24.47 14.39
CA GLU A 50 -1.62 -23.07 14.85
C GLU A 50 -0.54 -22.21 14.19
N THR A 51 0.67 -22.73 14.04
CA THR A 51 1.77 -22.02 13.35
C THR A 51 1.45 -21.84 11.87
N LYS A 52 0.97 -22.88 11.19
CA LYS A 52 0.51 -22.78 9.79
C LYS A 52 -0.66 -21.83 9.62
N TYR A 53 -1.60 -21.81 10.57
CA TYR A 53 -2.72 -20.88 10.53
C TYR A 53 -2.24 -19.43 10.62
N LYS A 54 -1.35 -19.12 11.56
CA LYS A 54 -0.78 -17.77 11.72
C LYS A 54 0.04 -17.34 10.50
N SER A 55 0.82 -18.24 9.90
CA SER A 55 1.54 -17.93 8.66
C SER A 55 0.57 -17.64 7.52
N LEU A 56 -0.45 -18.48 7.34
CA LEU A 56 -1.46 -18.30 6.29
C LEU A 56 -2.28 -17.03 6.49
N GLU A 57 -2.62 -16.68 7.73
CA GLU A 57 -3.29 -15.43 8.06
C GLU A 57 -2.41 -14.23 7.69
N SER A 58 -1.11 -14.27 8.02
CA SER A 58 -0.17 -13.22 7.63
C SER A 58 -0.06 -13.08 6.10
N GLU A 59 0.12 -14.20 5.39
CA GLU A 59 0.18 -14.22 3.92
C GLU A 59 -1.11 -13.68 3.29
N ASN A 60 -2.27 -14.05 3.83
CA ASN A 60 -3.56 -13.55 3.34
C ASN A 60 -3.70 -12.05 3.57
N THR A 61 -3.31 -11.53 4.74
CA THR A 61 -3.35 -10.08 5.00
C THR A 61 -2.41 -9.30 4.07
N GLU A 62 -1.23 -9.84 3.76
CA GLU A 62 -0.31 -9.25 2.79
C GLU A 62 -0.85 -9.32 1.36
N ALA A 63 -1.44 -10.45 0.97
CA ALA A 63 -2.07 -10.62 -0.33
C ALA A 63 -3.23 -9.64 -0.53
N VAL A 64 -4.09 -9.46 0.48
CA VAL A 64 -5.19 -8.47 0.45
C VAL A 64 -4.64 -7.05 0.33
N LYS A 65 -3.59 -6.69 1.08
CA LYS A 65 -2.92 -5.39 0.95
C LYS A 65 -2.37 -5.16 -0.45
N ASN A 66 -1.69 -6.14 -1.03
CA ASN A 66 -1.13 -6.06 -2.37
C ASN A 66 -2.21 -5.97 -3.45
N LEU A 67 -3.29 -6.73 -3.30
CA LEU A 67 -4.45 -6.69 -4.18
C LEU A 67 -5.13 -5.31 -4.14
N ASN A 68 -5.31 -4.75 -2.94
CA ASN A 68 -5.86 -3.40 -2.77
C ASN A 68 -4.94 -2.34 -3.39
N LYS A 69 -3.62 -2.41 -3.19
CA LYS A 69 -2.64 -1.51 -3.83
C LYS A 69 -2.71 -1.58 -5.35
N THR A 70 -2.83 -2.79 -5.91
CA THR A 70 -2.90 -3.00 -7.36
C THR A 70 -4.21 -2.46 -7.92
N LYS A 71 -5.36 -2.79 -7.31
CA LYS A 71 -6.67 -2.24 -7.71
C LYS A 71 -6.68 -0.71 -7.66
N ALA A 72 -6.13 -0.12 -6.61
CA ALA A 72 -6.05 1.33 -6.45
C ALA A 72 -5.24 1.97 -7.56
N LYS A 73 -4.09 1.35 -7.91
CA LYS A 73 -3.24 1.80 -9.00
C LYS A 73 -3.93 1.67 -10.36
N ASP A 74 -4.60 0.54 -10.63
CA ASP A 74 -5.33 0.33 -11.88
C ASP A 74 -6.49 1.33 -12.05
N MET A 75 -7.21 1.62 -10.96
CA MET A 75 -8.28 2.62 -10.96
C MET A 75 -7.72 4.04 -11.17
N LEU A 76 -6.60 4.38 -10.54
CA LEU A 76 -5.93 5.67 -10.73
C LEU A 76 -5.41 5.82 -12.17
N ASP A 77 -4.71 4.81 -12.69
CA ASP A 77 -4.21 4.79 -14.07
C ASP A 77 -5.37 4.85 -15.08
N GLY A 78 -6.51 4.24 -14.77
CA GLY A 78 -7.75 4.36 -15.54
C GLY A 78 -8.31 5.78 -15.56
N ALA A 79 -8.35 6.45 -14.40
CA ALA A 79 -8.88 7.81 -14.26
C ALA A 79 -7.95 8.88 -14.89
N LEU A 80 -6.64 8.60 -14.99
CA LEU A 80 -5.64 9.52 -15.54
C LEU A 80 -5.48 9.46 -17.07
N LYS A 81 -6.26 8.65 -17.80
CA LYS A 81 -6.05 8.42 -19.25
C LYS A 81 -6.33 9.64 -20.13
N GLU A 82 -7.36 10.43 -19.84
CA GLU A 82 -7.77 11.57 -20.69
C GLU A 82 -7.72 12.89 -19.90
N GLY A 83 -7.15 13.94 -20.50
CA GLY A 83 -7.19 15.32 -19.96
C GLY A 83 -6.08 15.73 -18.98
N PHE A 84 -5.05 14.89 -18.76
CA PHE A 84 -3.90 15.23 -17.91
C PHE A 84 -2.59 15.30 -18.70
N THR A 85 -1.75 16.29 -18.39
CA THR A 85 -0.38 16.39 -18.92
C THR A 85 0.56 15.40 -18.23
N ASP A 86 1.66 14.99 -18.88
CA ASP A 86 2.62 14.03 -18.32
C ASP A 86 3.23 14.49 -16.98
N LYS A 87 3.42 15.80 -16.82
CA LYS A 87 3.90 16.41 -15.57
C LYS A 87 2.87 16.26 -14.44
N GLN A 88 1.59 16.48 -14.72
CA GLN A 88 0.51 16.29 -13.75
C GLN A 88 0.37 14.81 -13.38
N LYS A 89 0.41 13.89 -14.35
CA LYS A 89 0.37 12.44 -14.11
C LYS A 89 1.52 12.00 -13.20
N THR A 90 2.73 12.46 -13.49
CA THR A 90 3.92 12.14 -12.67
C THR A 90 3.80 12.68 -11.25
N PHE A 91 3.24 13.89 -11.08
CA PHE A 91 3.03 14.49 -9.77
C PHE A 91 2.02 13.70 -8.92
N ILE A 92 0.88 13.32 -9.53
CA ILE A 92 -0.18 12.55 -8.88
C ILE A 92 0.32 11.14 -8.51
N LEU A 93 0.98 10.45 -9.44
CA LEU A 93 1.50 9.09 -9.21
C LEU A 93 2.57 9.04 -8.11
N LYS A 94 3.45 10.06 -8.02
CA LYS A 94 4.49 10.11 -6.98
C LYS A 94 3.94 10.32 -5.58
N ARG A 95 2.80 11.02 -5.45
CA ARG A 95 2.17 11.29 -4.16
C ARG A 95 1.10 10.27 -3.78
N PHE A 96 0.73 9.37 -4.69
CA PHE A 96 -0.33 8.42 -4.44
C PHE A 96 0.11 7.34 -3.43
N ARG A 97 -0.59 7.28 -2.31
CA ARG A 97 -0.42 6.28 -1.27
C ARG A 97 -1.76 5.57 -1.05
N PRO A 98 -1.91 4.32 -1.51
CA PRO A 98 -3.14 3.55 -1.31
C PRO A 98 -3.48 3.32 0.17
N GLU A 99 -2.48 3.43 1.05
CA GLU A 99 -2.58 3.23 2.50
C GLU A 99 -3.30 4.38 3.22
N ASP A 100 -3.36 5.57 2.61
CA ASP A 100 -4.00 6.75 3.18
C ASP A 100 -5.53 6.77 2.93
N PHE A 101 -6.06 5.75 2.26
CA PHE A 101 -7.48 5.62 1.92
C PHE A 101 -8.15 4.57 2.79
N ASP A 102 -9.15 5.00 3.57
CA ASP A 102 -10.03 4.09 4.32
C ASP A 102 -10.81 3.14 3.38
N GLU A 103 -11.21 3.65 2.21
CA GLU A 103 -11.84 2.88 1.14
C GLU A 103 -11.29 3.26 -0.23
N ILE A 104 -10.87 2.25 -1.00
CA ILE A 104 -10.40 2.40 -2.37
C ILE A 104 -11.62 2.21 -3.29
N ASN A 105 -12.29 3.31 -3.62
CA ASN A 105 -13.43 3.35 -4.52
C ASN A 105 -13.25 4.48 -5.54
N THR A 106 -14.05 4.47 -6.61
CA THR A 106 -13.92 5.45 -7.70
C THR A 106 -14.11 6.89 -7.22
N GLN A 107 -14.96 7.11 -6.21
CA GLN A 107 -15.22 8.45 -5.67
C GLN A 107 -14.03 8.98 -4.88
N SER A 108 -13.39 8.15 -4.05
CA SER A 108 -12.23 8.55 -3.26
C SER A 108 -11.02 8.84 -4.15
N ILE A 109 -10.81 8.04 -5.19
CA ILE A 109 -9.76 8.27 -6.20
C ILE A 109 -10.01 9.56 -6.99
N ASN A 110 -11.25 9.82 -7.42
CA ASN A 110 -11.57 11.06 -8.13
C ASN A 110 -11.37 12.31 -7.26
N LYS A 111 -11.81 12.27 -5.99
CA LYS A 111 -11.55 13.35 -5.02
C LYS A 111 -10.06 13.59 -4.81
N TYR A 112 -9.28 12.52 -4.73
CA TYR A 112 -7.82 12.63 -4.63
C TYR A 112 -7.22 13.31 -5.86
N ILE A 113 -7.60 12.90 -7.06
CA ILE A 113 -7.12 13.51 -8.31
C ILE A 113 -7.45 15.01 -8.35
N GLU A 114 -8.67 15.40 -7.98
CA GLU A 114 -9.08 16.81 -7.96
C GLU A 114 -8.29 17.63 -6.94
N ASN A 115 -8.10 17.12 -5.72
CA ASN A 115 -7.31 17.80 -4.69
C ASN A 115 -5.85 17.96 -5.14
N THR A 116 -5.26 16.88 -5.68
CA THR A 116 -3.87 16.90 -6.13
C THR A 116 -3.67 17.82 -7.34
N LYS A 117 -4.69 17.96 -8.20
CA LYS A 117 -4.70 18.92 -9.31
C LYS A 117 -4.72 20.38 -8.80
N LYS A 118 -5.48 20.68 -7.75
CA LYS A 118 -5.46 21.99 -7.10
C LYS A 118 -4.11 22.29 -6.48
N GLU A 119 -3.54 21.33 -5.75
CA GLU A 119 -2.18 21.46 -5.20
C GLU A 119 -1.12 21.68 -6.29
N TYR A 120 -1.24 20.99 -7.42
CA TYR A 120 -0.35 21.20 -8.57
C TYR A 120 -0.48 22.62 -9.12
N ALA A 121 -1.70 23.14 -9.26
CA ALA A 121 -1.92 24.51 -9.72
C ALA A 121 -1.40 25.57 -8.73
N GLU A 122 -1.60 25.36 -7.43
CA GLU A 122 -1.08 26.25 -6.39
C GLU A 122 0.45 26.25 -6.34
N THR A 123 1.07 25.08 -6.44
CA THR A 123 2.53 24.96 -6.50
C THR A 123 3.10 25.55 -7.78
N ALA A 124 2.47 25.34 -8.94
CA ALA A 124 2.88 25.98 -10.21
C ALA A 124 2.86 27.52 -10.10
N LYS A 125 1.81 28.09 -9.49
CA LYS A 125 1.72 29.54 -9.21
C LYS A 125 2.83 30.03 -8.29
N LEU A 126 3.18 29.27 -7.25
CA LEU A 126 4.27 29.60 -6.33
C LEU A 126 5.65 29.61 -7.02
N PHE A 127 5.85 28.79 -8.05
CA PHE A 127 7.07 28.78 -8.86
C PHE A 127 7.05 29.77 -10.04
N GLY A 128 6.06 30.67 -10.11
CA GLY A 128 5.98 31.70 -11.15
C GLY A 128 5.55 31.20 -12.52
N ILE A 129 4.99 29.99 -12.60
CA ILE A 129 4.31 29.51 -13.82
C ILE A 129 2.89 30.08 -13.75
N THR A 130 2.70 31.28 -14.28
CA THR A 130 1.36 31.84 -14.51
C THR A 130 0.68 31.10 -15.66
N ASP A 131 -0.64 30.90 -15.55
CA ASP A 131 -1.51 30.25 -16.54
C ASP A 131 -1.64 31.03 -17.88
N ASP A 132 -0.57 31.68 -18.35
CA ASP A 132 -0.51 32.29 -19.68
C ASP A 132 0.04 31.27 -20.70
N ALA A 133 -0.65 30.15 -20.83
CA ALA A 133 -0.39 29.17 -21.87
C ALA A 133 -1.69 28.60 -22.43
N ASP A 134 -2.62 29.49 -22.80
CA ASP A 134 -3.67 29.21 -23.78
C ASP A 134 -4.11 30.52 -24.46
N ASN A 135 -3.22 31.07 -25.29
CA ASN A 135 -3.65 31.90 -26.41
C ASN A 135 -2.87 31.49 -27.67
N PRO A 136 -3.41 30.60 -28.52
CA PRO A 136 -2.72 30.11 -29.72
C PRO A 136 -2.58 31.15 -30.85
N ASP A 137 -3.00 32.40 -30.65
CA ASP A 137 -2.97 33.44 -31.71
C ASP A 137 -1.81 34.45 -31.62
N LYS A 138 -0.89 34.34 -30.65
CA LYS A 138 0.21 35.31 -30.53
C LYS A 138 1.52 34.96 -31.28
N ASP A 139 1.64 33.75 -31.84
CA ASP A 139 2.85 33.33 -32.56
C ASP A 139 2.80 33.57 -34.08
N LYS A 140 1.74 34.20 -34.63
CA LYS A 140 1.65 34.51 -36.06
C LYS A 140 1.86 35.98 -36.44
N GLN A 141 2.31 36.83 -35.52
CA GLN A 141 2.46 38.27 -35.80
C GLN A 141 3.80 38.89 -35.42
N LYS A 142 4.89 38.10 -35.40
CA LYS A 142 6.26 38.64 -35.23
C LYS A 142 7.25 38.37 -36.36
N ASP A 143 6.83 37.75 -37.47
CA ASP A 143 7.72 37.49 -38.62
C ASP A 143 7.52 38.42 -39.82
N LYS A 144 7.02 39.64 -39.62
CA LYS A 144 6.89 40.63 -40.71
C LYS A 144 7.16 42.08 -40.30
N ILE A 145 8.11 42.36 -39.43
CA ILE A 145 8.63 43.74 -39.31
C ILE A 145 10.13 43.67 -39.00
N ASN A 146 10.93 43.80 -40.06
CA ASN A 146 12.33 44.25 -40.12
C ASN A 146 13.08 43.45 -41.18
N GLN A 147 12.84 43.79 -42.45
CA GLN A 147 13.67 43.34 -43.56
C GLN A 147 14.36 44.47 -44.33
N ASP A 148 14.17 45.74 -43.98
CA ASP A 148 14.70 46.87 -44.77
C ASP A 148 15.45 47.91 -43.93
N LYS A 149 16.47 47.50 -43.17
CA LYS A 149 17.54 48.43 -42.76
C LYS A 149 18.87 47.71 -42.83
N THR A 150 19.78 48.25 -43.63
CA THR A 150 21.15 47.73 -43.74
C THR A 150 21.97 48.12 -42.51
N PRO A 151 22.97 47.31 -42.10
CA PRO A 151 23.74 47.52 -40.86
C PRO A 151 24.42 48.89 -40.74
N GLU A 152 24.65 49.56 -41.88
CA GLU A 152 25.23 50.90 -41.93
C GLU A 152 24.28 51.99 -41.41
N GLU A 153 22.96 51.83 -41.58
CA GLU A 153 21.96 52.81 -41.11
C GLU A 153 21.75 52.73 -39.60
N GLU A 154 21.81 51.54 -38.99
CA GLU A 154 21.77 51.39 -37.52
C GLU A 154 23.03 51.95 -36.84
N ALA A 155 24.20 51.86 -37.51
CA ALA A 155 25.45 52.39 -36.99
C ALA A 155 25.49 53.93 -36.99
N LEU A 156 24.91 54.58 -38.02
CA LEU A 156 24.81 56.03 -38.12
C LEU A 156 23.85 56.62 -37.08
N GLU A 157 22.74 55.93 -36.79
CA GLU A 157 21.77 56.33 -35.78
C GLU A 157 22.34 56.23 -34.34
N LEU A 158 23.19 55.22 -34.09
CA LEU A 158 23.89 55.04 -32.81
C LEU A 158 25.05 56.03 -32.58
N MET A 159 25.67 56.55 -33.65
CA MET A 159 26.75 57.55 -33.54
C MET A 159 26.24 59.00 -33.46
N GLY A 160 24.92 59.22 -33.49
CA GLY A 160 24.31 60.52 -33.21
C GLY A 160 24.59 61.62 -34.24
N VAL A 161 24.97 61.26 -35.47
CA VAL A 161 25.12 62.23 -36.56
C VAL A 161 23.76 62.36 -37.26
N LYS A 162 23.05 63.44 -36.97
CA LYS A 162 21.90 63.86 -37.77
C LYS A 162 22.40 64.74 -38.92
N GLU A 163 21.98 64.44 -40.15
CA GLU A 163 21.78 65.49 -41.16
C GLU A 163 20.51 66.29 -40.83
#